data_AF-A0ABD3VK48-F1
#
_entry.id   AF-A0ABD3VK48-F1
#
_cell.length_a   1.000
_cell.length_b   1.000
_cell.length_c   1.000
_cell.angle_alpha   90.00
_cell.angle_beta   90.00
_cell.angle_gamma   90.00
#
_symmetry.space_group_name_H-M   'P 1'
#
loop_
_entity.id
_entity.type
_entity.pdbx_description
1 polymer ?
#
loop_
_entity_poly.entity_id
_entity_poly.type
_entity_poly.pdbx_seq_one_letter_code
_entity_poly.pdbx_strand_id
1 'polypeptide(L)'
;FLSLVSVSLDTAARVTKAEKNIRRYFSYIINGVDQLYAGINDPNIEIHVRISGYVLCKLPEQFGHHYSQVHFADGFSFINSTAFIDDLYNMDRGGAFRWIPEYDQVILFTRHTMYLSDMITQTGGISYPGLICVPGYRVEIVHMSDYYRTTSTAAHELGHSLGAVHDGDDTARGCKAEDGFIMAPVLEAFVPYKLHSRNPWIFSSCSVAAFKRTVVRKPNLTRKPVYTQPELDEWNKFMSKLPGQKYSPSMQCQFIMGLGSYHCGVCVSVQMMCAVFFSLSNVLTYPIYLTYPVYACVCS
;
A
#
# COMPACT_ATOMS: atom_id res chain seq x y z
N PHE A 1 26.23 34.49 -20.37
CA PHE A 1 25.53 34.01 -21.56
C PHE A 1 24.12 33.58 -21.15
N LEU A 2 23.13 34.36 -21.59
CA LEU A 2 21.71 34.12 -21.35
C LEU A 2 21.28 32.92 -22.20
N SER A 3 20.55 31.98 -21.60
CA SER A 3 19.63 31.09 -22.32
C SER A 3 18.41 30.90 -21.44
N LEU A 4 17.46 31.83 -21.59
CA LEU A 4 16.07 31.61 -21.19
C LEU A 4 15.46 30.65 -22.21
N VAL A 5 15.26 29.40 -21.81
CA VAL A 5 14.41 28.46 -22.55
C VAL A 5 13.03 28.52 -21.88
N SER A 6 12.10 29.26 -22.47
CA SER A 6 10.69 29.17 -22.09
C SER A 6 10.11 27.87 -22.66
N VAL A 7 9.91 26.86 -21.82
CA VAL A 7 9.05 25.70 -22.14
C VAL A 7 7.69 25.93 -21.49
N SER A 8 6.89 26.82 -22.09
CA SER A 8 5.51 27.05 -21.68
C SER A 8 4.62 26.51 -22.80
N LEU A 9 4.12 25.28 -22.62
CA LEU A 9 2.97 24.63 -23.31
C LEU A 9 2.89 23.11 -22.94
N ASP A 10 3.97 22.50 -22.46
CA ASP A 10 4.04 21.05 -22.14
C ASP A 10 3.95 20.72 -20.63
N THR A 11 4.02 21.72 -19.74
CA THR A 11 3.98 21.51 -18.28
C THR A 11 2.61 21.03 -17.80
N ALA A 12 1.52 21.65 -18.26
CA ALA A 12 0.16 21.24 -17.88
C ALA A 12 -0.17 19.82 -18.38
N ALA A 13 0.19 19.49 -19.62
CA ALA A 13 -0.02 18.15 -20.18
C ALA A 13 0.82 17.08 -19.43
N ARG A 14 2.06 17.41 -19.06
CA ARG A 14 2.91 16.54 -18.23
C ARG A 14 2.34 16.35 -16.83
N VAL A 15 1.83 17.41 -16.19
CA VAL A 15 1.17 17.34 -14.88
C VAL A 15 -0.05 16.42 -14.95
N THR A 16 -0.95 16.63 -15.92
CA THR A 16 -2.14 15.78 -16.11
C THR A 16 -1.77 14.33 -16.37
N LYS A 17 -0.70 14.08 -17.15
CA LYS A 17 -0.20 12.72 -17.40
C LYS A 17 0.38 12.09 -16.13
N ALA A 18 1.12 12.85 -15.33
CA ALA A 18 1.70 12.38 -14.06
C ALA A 18 0.59 12.03 -13.07
N GLU A 19 -0.39 12.91 -12.85
CA GLU A 19 -1.54 12.66 -11.98
C GLU A 19 -2.31 11.41 -12.40
N LYS A 20 -2.57 11.26 -13.70
CA LYS A 20 -3.25 10.06 -14.23
C LYS A 20 -2.45 8.78 -14.00
N ASN A 21 -1.12 8.83 -14.13
CA ASN A 21 -0.27 7.68 -13.87
C ASN A 21 -0.22 7.32 -12.39
N ILE A 22 -0.19 8.32 -11.51
CA ILE A 22 -0.27 8.15 -10.05
C ILE A 22 -1.60 7.49 -9.66
N ARG A 23 -2.73 8.03 -10.16
CA ARG A 23 -4.06 7.45 -9.93
C ARG A 23 -4.13 5.99 -10.39
N ARG A 24 -3.63 5.68 -11.59
CA ARG A 24 -3.57 4.30 -12.08
C ARG A 24 -2.73 3.40 -11.18
N TYR A 25 -1.54 3.84 -10.79
CA TYR A 25 -0.66 3.04 -9.95
C TYR A 25 -1.34 2.68 -8.62
N PHE A 26 -1.91 3.67 -7.94
CA PHE A 26 -2.62 3.42 -6.68
C PHE A 26 -3.94 2.68 -6.86
N SER A 27 -4.61 2.81 -8.01
CA SER A 27 -5.76 1.93 -8.34
C SER A 27 -5.35 0.47 -8.36
N TYR A 28 -4.17 0.13 -8.90
CA TYR A 28 -3.67 -1.25 -8.86
C TYR A 28 -3.31 -1.70 -7.45
N ILE A 29 -2.72 -0.84 -6.63
CA ILE A 29 -2.39 -1.16 -5.24
C ILE A 29 -3.66 -1.49 -4.47
N ILE A 30 -4.67 -0.60 -4.54
CA ILE A 30 -5.94 -0.79 -3.83
C ILE A 30 -6.75 -1.96 -4.39
N ASN A 31 -6.74 -2.19 -5.71
CA ASN A 31 -7.30 -3.42 -6.26
C ASN A 31 -6.59 -4.66 -5.70
N GLY A 32 -5.27 -4.62 -5.54
CA GLY A 32 -4.51 -5.70 -4.89
C GLY A 32 -4.94 -5.92 -3.44
N VAL A 33 -5.08 -4.84 -2.66
CA VAL A 33 -5.58 -4.90 -1.27
C VAL A 33 -6.97 -5.53 -1.24
N ASP A 34 -7.86 -5.08 -2.12
CA ASP A 34 -9.21 -5.64 -2.23
C ASP A 34 -9.21 -7.15 -2.51
N GLN A 35 -8.34 -7.64 -3.40
CA GLN A 35 -8.22 -9.07 -3.66
C GLN A 35 -7.77 -9.87 -2.43
N LEU A 36 -6.90 -9.29 -1.57
CA LEU A 36 -6.49 -9.94 -0.32
C LEU A 36 -7.67 -10.06 0.66
N TYR A 37 -8.49 -9.01 0.78
CA TYR A 37 -9.69 -9.02 1.61
C TYR A 37 -10.80 -9.91 1.04
N ALA A 38 -10.98 -9.92 -0.28
CA ALA A 38 -11.90 -10.83 -0.97
C ALA A 38 -11.47 -12.30 -0.85
N GLY A 39 -10.19 -12.56 -0.56
CA GLY A 39 -9.67 -13.89 -0.25
C GLY A 39 -10.10 -14.46 1.11
N ILE A 40 -10.80 -13.68 1.95
CA ILE A 40 -11.35 -14.16 3.22
C ILE A 40 -12.43 -15.22 2.94
N ASN A 41 -12.12 -16.47 3.27
CA ASN A 41 -13.05 -17.59 3.12
C ASN A 41 -13.92 -17.75 4.38
N ASP A 42 -14.85 -16.82 4.59
CA ASP A 42 -15.82 -16.88 5.69
C ASP A 42 -17.19 -16.35 5.25
N PRO A 43 -18.27 -17.14 5.32
CA PRO A 43 -19.58 -16.76 4.77
C PRO A 43 -20.27 -15.63 5.54
N ASN A 44 -19.78 -15.25 6.72
CA ASN A 44 -20.41 -14.24 7.57
C ASN A 44 -19.77 -12.86 7.45
N ILE A 45 -18.74 -12.71 6.60
CA ILE A 45 -18.10 -11.43 6.37
C ILE A 45 -17.56 -11.33 4.96
N GLU A 46 -17.85 -10.21 4.32
CA GLU A 46 -17.33 -9.86 3.01
C GLU A 46 -16.84 -8.41 3.10
N ILE A 47 -15.58 -8.18 2.76
CA ILE A 47 -14.94 -6.86 2.83
C ILE A 47 -14.46 -6.51 1.43
N HIS A 48 -14.90 -5.35 0.95
CA HIS A 48 -14.45 -4.77 -0.30
C HIS A 48 -13.73 -3.46 -0.04
N VAL A 49 -12.53 -3.33 -0.57
CA VAL A 49 -11.71 -2.13 -0.46
C VAL A 49 -11.81 -1.33 -1.75
N ARG A 50 -12.19 -0.07 -1.62
CA ARG A 50 -12.66 0.75 -2.74
C ARG A 50 -12.14 2.18 -2.57
N ILE A 51 -11.76 2.81 -3.68
CA ILE A 51 -11.24 4.19 -3.65
C ILE A 51 -12.42 5.15 -3.67
N SER A 52 -12.56 6.01 -2.67
CA SER A 52 -13.55 7.11 -2.70
C SER A 52 -13.01 8.38 -3.37
N GLY A 53 -11.69 8.57 -3.39
CA GLY A 53 -11.06 9.71 -4.06
C GLY A 53 -9.56 9.76 -3.86
N TYR A 54 -8.93 10.77 -4.46
CA TYR A 54 -7.48 10.98 -4.39
C TYR A 54 -7.16 12.37 -3.88
N VAL A 55 -6.18 12.46 -2.99
CA VAL A 55 -5.54 13.71 -2.60
C VAL A 55 -4.08 13.62 -3.02
N LEU A 56 -3.66 14.55 -3.88
CA LEU A 56 -2.27 14.60 -4.37
C LEU A 56 -1.60 15.83 -3.77
N CYS A 57 -0.76 15.63 -2.75
CA CYS A 57 0.11 16.65 -2.22
C CYS A 57 1.22 16.92 -3.25
N LYS A 58 1.19 18.11 -3.85
CA LYS A 58 2.15 18.55 -4.87
C LYS A 58 3.34 19.28 -4.25
N LEU A 59 3.12 19.90 -3.09
CA LEU A 59 4.12 20.68 -2.39
C LEU A 59 4.22 20.23 -0.92
N PRO A 60 5.44 20.23 -0.34
CA PRO A 60 5.70 20.01 1.08
C PRO A 60 4.74 20.73 2.03
N GLU A 61 4.44 22.00 1.76
CA GLU A 61 3.66 22.88 2.65
C GLU A 61 2.16 22.51 2.66
N GLN A 62 1.73 21.65 1.73
CA GLN A 62 0.38 21.10 1.71
C GLN A 62 0.23 19.91 2.67
N PHE A 63 1.36 19.34 3.12
CA PHE A 63 1.37 18.32 4.15
C PHE A 63 1.64 18.98 5.52
N GLY A 64 1.26 18.28 6.59
CA GLY A 64 1.36 18.79 7.95
C GLY A 64 2.76 19.28 8.36
N HIS A 65 2.82 19.97 9.50
CA HIS A 65 4.02 20.69 9.94
C HIS A 65 5.27 19.80 10.13
N HIS A 66 5.11 18.50 10.37
CA HIS A 66 6.23 17.57 10.51
C HIS A 66 6.90 17.24 9.18
N TYR A 67 6.35 17.66 8.03
CA TYR A 67 7.08 17.55 6.74
C TYR A 67 8.42 18.30 6.77
N SER A 68 8.51 19.39 7.52
CA SER A 68 9.76 20.13 7.70
C SER A 68 10.85 19.33 8.44
N GLN A 69 10.46 18.22 9.09
CA GLN A 69 11.35 17.34 9.87
C GLN A 69 11.80 16.11 9.07
N VAL A 70 11.54 16.05 7.75
CA VAL A 70 12.09 14.97 6.91
C VAL A 70 13.61 15.02 6.97
N HIS A 71 14.23 13.94 7.42
CA HIS A 71 15.67 13.80 7.49
C HIS A 71 16.21 13.19 6.21
N PHE A 72 17.33 13.71 5.67
CA PHE A 72 17.97 13.18 4.48
C PHE A 72 19.36 12.65 4.83
N ALA A 73 19.63 11.39 4.49
CA ALA A 73 20.93 10.76 4.71
C ALA A 73 21.19 9.71 3.62
N ASP A 74 22.42 9.68 3.08
CA ASP A 74 22.89 8.70 2.09
C ASP A 74 21.99 8.52 0.86
N GLY A 75 21.35 9.60 0.40
CA GLY A 75 20.42 9.57 -0.73
C GLY A 75 19.02 9.04 -0.40
N PHE A 76 18.76 8.70 0.87
CA PHE A 76 17.46 8.32 1.39
C PHE A 76 16.84 9.47 2.19
N SER A 77 15.54 9.35 2.44
CA SER A 77 14.76 10.31 3.22
C SER A 77 13.94 9.57 4.26
N PHE A 78 13.87 10.11 5.46
CA PHE A 78 13.36 9.43 6.65
C PHE A 78 12.31 10.28 7.35
N ILE A 79 11.26 9.63 7.84
CA ILE A 79 10.17 10.26 8.58
C ILE A 79 9.87 9.50 9.87
N ASN A 80 9.57 10.26 10.94
CA ASN A 80 9.02 9.70 12.16
C ASN A 80 7.55 9.34 11.92
N SER A 81 7.26 8.05 11.89
CA SER A 81 5.93 7.51 11.60
C SER A 81 4.85 7.99 12.58
N THR A 82 5.18 8.12 13.87
CA THR A 82 4.24 8.62 14.89
C THR A 82 3.93 10.09 14.70
N ALA A 83 4.93 10.91 14.39
CA ALA A 83 4.72 12.33 14.12
C ALA A 83 3.92 12.57 12.83
N PHE A 84 4.18 11.79 11.79
CA PHE A 84 3.49 11.92 10.51
C PHE A 84 2.05 11.40 10.56
N ILE A 85 1.76 10.34 11.32
CA ILE A 85 0.38 9.88 11.48
C ILE A 85 -0.43 10.87 12.32
N ASP A 86 0.19 11.57 13.28
CA ASP A 86 -0.44 12.67 14.01
C ASP A 86 -0.77 13.87 13.10
N ASP A 87 0.07 14.18 12.11
CA ASP A 87 -0.27 15.17 11.08
C ASP A 87 -1.49 14.75 10.26
N LEU A 88 -1.50 13.49 9.81
CA LEU A 88 -2.62 12.95 9.04
C LEU A 88 -3.92 12.92 9.86
N TYR A 89 -3.82 12.60 11.15
CA TYR A 89 -4.91 12.68 12.12
C TYR A 89 -5.49 14.09 12.19
N ASN A 90 -4.63 15.10 12.33
CA ASN A 90 -5.07 16.50 12.40
C ASN A 90 -5.69 16.98 11.08
N MET A 91 -5.19 16.50 9.94
CA MET A 91 -5.76 16.78 8.62
C MET A 91 -7.18 16.21 8.48
N ASP A 92 -7.39 14.92 8.79
CA ASP A 92 -8.72 14.31 8.73
C ASP A 92 -9.69 15.00 9.71
N ARG A 93 -9.26 15.15 10.98
CA ARG A 93 -10.07 15.80 12.02
C ARG A 93 -10.40 17.26 11.70
N GLY A 94 -9.47 17.98 11.09
CA GLY A 94 -9.63 19.37 10.66
C GLY A 94 -10.46 19.54 9.39
N GLY A 95 -10.92 18.45 8.77
CA GLY A 95 -11.73 18.49 7.55
C GLY A 95 -10.93 18.79 6.28
N ALA A 96 -9.63 18.50 6.27
CA ALA A 96 -8.77 18.65 5.09
C ALA A 96 -9.16 17.71 3.93
N PHE A 97 -10.08 16.77 4.16
CA PHE A 97 -10.56 15.86 3.12
C PHE A 97 -12.08 15.98 2.92
N ARG A 98 -12.71 17.07 3.37
CA ARG A 98 -14.17 17.28 3.31
C ARG A 98 -14.77 17.31 1.89
N TRP A 99 -13.94 17.47 0.87
CA TRP A 99 -14.34 17.47 -0.54
C TRP A 99 -14.24 16.11 -1.21
N ILE A 100 -13.68 15.11 -0.51
CA ILE A 100 -13.72 13.71 -0.95
C ILE A 100 -15.10 13.15 -0.59
N PRO A 101 -15.75 12.36 -1.49
CA PRO A 101 -16.95 11.59 -1.14
C PRO A 101 -16.75 10.78 0.15
N GLU A 102 -17.83 10.32 0.79
CA GLU A 102 -17.74 9.58 2.05
C GLU A 102 -16.68 8.45 1.99
N TYR A 103 -15.82 8.40 3.02
CA TYR A 103 -14.70 7.47 3.13
C TYR A 103 -14.55 6.96 4.56
N ASP A 104 -14.09 5.71 4.68
CA ASP A 104 -13.92 5.03 5.96
C ASP A 104 -12.50 5.10 6.51
N GLN A 105 -11.52 5.32 5.63
CA GLN A 105 -10.08 5.33 5.92
C GLN A 105 -9.34 6.26 4.95
N VAL A 106 -8.30 6.94 5.44
CA VAL A 106 -7.34 7.71 4.64
C VAL A 106 -6.00 6.98 4.67
N ILE A 107 -5.45 6.71 3.48
CA ILE A 107 -4.16 6.02 3.33
C ILE A 107 -3.14 7.01 2.74
N LEU A 108 -2.08 7.31 3.50
CA LEU A 108 -0.94 8.06 2.99
C LEU A 108 0.13 7.10 2.49
N PHE A 109 0.41 7.15 1.20
CA PHE A 109 1.54 6.44 0.61
C PHE A 109 2.76 7.36 0.54
N THR A 110 3.90 6.91 1.06
CA THR A 110 5.13 7.69 1.13
C THR A 110 6.35 6.91 0.65
N ARG A 111 7.29 7.56 -0.01
CA ARG A 111 8.60 6.98 -0.36
C ARG A 111 9.65 7.21 0.73
N HIS A 112 9.33 7.99 1.75
CA HIS A 112 10.22 8.19 2.89
C HIS A 112 10.28 6.89 3.70
N THR A 113 11.49 6.48 4.08
CA THR A 113 11.70 5.38 5.02
C THR A 113 11.11 5.79 6.36
N MET A 114 10.27 4.93 6.93
CA MET A 114 9.58 5.22 8.17
C MET A 114 10.34 4.59 9.33
N TYR A 115 10.51 5.35 10.41
CA TYR A 115 11.03 4.87 11.68
C TYR A 115 10.04 5.18 12.82
N LEU A 116 10.07 4.36 13.87
CA LEU A 116 9.31 4.59 15.11
C LEU A 116 10.06 5.60 16.02
N SER A 117 9.56 5.88 17.21
CA SER A 117 10.14 6.91 18.10
C SER A 117 11.61 6.72 18.49
N ASP A 118 12.20 5.54 18.29
CA ASP A 118 13.57 5.20 18.69
C ASP A 118 14.64 5.46 17.61
N MET A 119 14.27 5.97 16.43
CA MET A 119 15.15 6.18 15.26
C MET A 119 15.82 4.94 14.68
N ILE A 120 15.60 3.76 15.26
CA ILE A 120 16.30 2.51 14.89
C ILE A 120 15.31 1.54 14.27
N THR A 121 14.09 1.47 14.79
CA THR A 121 13.08 0.53 14.33
C THR A 121 12.39 1.06 13.08
N GLN A 122 12.74 0.47 11.94
CA GLN A 122 12.04 0.72 10.68
C GLN A 122 10.68 0.02 10.68
N THR A 123 9.67 0.69 10.14
CA THR A 123 8.35 0.09 9.92
C THR A 123 7.92 0.21 8.46
N GLY A 124 7.17 -0.78 7.99
CA GLY A 124 6.52 -0.72 6.67
C GLY A 124 5.31 0.22 6.67
N GLY A 125 4.62 0.35 7.80
CA GLY A 125 3.43 1.16 7.93
C GLY A 125 3.08 1.49 9.38
N ILE A 126 2.04 2.29 9.55
CA ILE A 126 1.44 2.57 10.86
C ILE A 126 -0.04 2.94 10.69
N SER A 127 -0.87 2.53 11.64
CA SER A 127 -2.30 2.81 11.70
C SER A 127 -2.79 2.84 13.15
N TYR A 128 -4.03 3.29 13.39
CA TYR A 128 -4.66 3.22 14.71
C TYR A 128 -5.59 2.00 14.83
N PRO A 129 -5.28 1.03 15.71
CA PRO A 129 -6.03 -0.22 15.76
C PRO A 129 -7.50 -0.07 16.16
N GLY A 130 -8.40 -0.64 15.36
CA GLY A 130 -9.85 -0.70 15.64
C GLY A 130 -10.58 0.64 15.56
N LEU A 131 -9.92 1.69 15.07
CA LEU A 131 -10.46 3.06 14.98
C LEU A 131 -10.88 3.47 13.58
N ILE A 132 -11.11 2.50 12.68
CA ILE A 132 -11.73 2.76 11.38
C ILE A 132 -13.06 3.52 11.53
N CYS A 133 -13.35 4.41 10.58
CA CYS A 133 -14.47 5.37 10.59
C CYS A 133 -14.52 6.34 11.78
N VAL A 134 -13.50 6.42 12.64
CA VAL A 134 -13.44 7.42 13.72
C VAL A 134 -12.70 8.65 13.21
N PRO A 135 -13.34 9.84 13.13
CA PRO A 135 -12.68 11.05 12.65
C PRO A 135 -11.36 11.35 13.38
N GLY A 136 -10.33 11.64 12.60
CA GLY A 136 -8.93 11.76 13.01
C GLY A 136 -8.20 10.42 13.01
N TYR A 137 -8.78 9.36 13.57
CA TYR A 137 -8.07 8.08 13.76
C TYR A 137 -8.20 7.10 12.58
N ARG A 138 -9.09 7.38 11.64
CA ARG A 138 -9.28 6.61 10.40
C ARG A 138 -8.18 6.87 9.36
N VAL A 139 -6.94 6.76 9.78
CA VAL A 139 -5.76 7.12 9.01
C VAL A 139 -4.68 6.06 9.13
N GLU A 140 -3.93 5.85 8.06
CA GLU A 140 -2.74 5.01 8.04
C GLU A 140 -1.68 5.57 7.10
N ILE A 141 -0.43 5.15 7.32
CA ILE A 141 0.71 5.47 6.47
C ILE A 141 1.36 4.19 5.99
N VAL A 142 1.69 4.14 4.71
CA VAL A 142 2.32 3.00 4.05
C VAL A 142 3.59 3.45 3.34
N HIS A 143 4.71 2.84 3.71
CA HIS A 143 5.97 2.98 2.98
C HIS A 143 5.88 2.25 1.64
N MET A 144 6.16 2.98 0.56
CA MET A 144 6.15 2.48 -0.80
C MET A 144 7.47 1.77 -1.12
N SER A 145 7.36 0.50 -1.46
CA SER A 145 8.46 -0.31 -1.98
C SER A 145 8.07 -0.88 -3.35
N ASP A 146 8.18 -2.19 -3.57
CA ASP A 146 7.59 -2.85 -4.73
C ASP A 146 6.06 -2.96 -4.63
N TYR A 147 5.41 -3.35 -5.73
CA TYR A 147 3.95 -3.48 -5.82
C TYR A 147 3.38 -4.38 -4.73
N TYR A 148 3.94 -5.58 -4.54
CA TYR A 148 3.44 -6.55 -3.58
C TYR A 148 3.68 -6.09 -2.15
N ARG A 149 4.89 -5.63 -1.82
CA ARG A 149 5.21 -5.09 -0.50
C ARG A 149 4.24 -3.98 -0.12
N THR A 150 4.06 -3.01 -1.03
CA THR A 150 3.16 -1.88 -0.79
C THR A 150 1.72 -2.34 -0.60
N THR A 151 1.23 -3.27 -1.43
CA THR A 151 -0.12 -3.84 -1.30
C THR A 151 -0.29 -4.64 0.01
N SER A 152 0.67 -5.49 0.36
CA SER A 152 0.62 -6.31 1.57
C SER A 152 0.65 -5.45 2.83
N THR A 153 1.53 -4.44 2.86
CA THR A 153 1.60 -3.49 3.98
C THR A 153 0.30 -2.69 4.10
N ALA A 154 -0.24 -2.16 3.00
CA ALA A 154 -1.53 -1.45 3.05
C ALA A 154 -2.67 -2.35 3.56
N ALA A 155 -2.69 -3.62 3.15
CA ALA A 155 -3.68 -4.57 3.66
C ALA A 155 -3.51 -4.87 5.15
N HIS A 156 -2.25 -4.95 5.62
CA HIS A 156 -1.88 -5.16 7.02
C HIS A 156 -2.33 -3.97 7.90
N GLU A 157 -2.02 -2.74 7.50
CA GLU A 157 -2.42 -1.53 8.24
C GLU A 157 -3.94 -1.33 8.25
N LEU A 158 -4.61 -1.65 7.15
CA LEU A 158 -6.07 -1.67 7.13
C LEU A 158 -6.63 -2.75 8.08
N GLY A 159 -5.90 -3.86 8.26
CA GLY A 159 -6.26 -4.94 9.18
C GLY A 159 -6.20 -4.48 10.62
N HIS A 160 -5.15 -3.74 10.98
CA HIS A 160 -5.09 -3.03 12.26
C HIS A 160 -6.26 -2.07 12.42
N SER A 161 -6.55 -1.23 11.43
CA SER A 161 -7.69 -0.30 11.47
C SER A 161 -9.04 -1.02 11.69
N LEU A 162 -9.19 -2.23 11.14
CA LEU A 162 -10.31 -3.15 11.37
C LEU A 162 -10.23 -3.95 12.68
N GLY A 163 -9.26 -3.65 13.55
CA GLY A 163 -9.16 -4.12 14.92
C GLY A 163 -8.36 -5.41 15.11
N ALA A 164 -7.67 -5.91 14.08
CA ALA A 164 -6.72 -7.00 14.26
C ALA A 164 -5.46 -6.51 14.99
N VAL A 165 -4.90 -7.38 15.82
CA VAL A 165 -3.52 -7.25 16.32
C VAL A 165 -2.64 -8.18 15.49
N HIS A 166 -1.32 -8.13 15.69
CA HIS A 166 -0.45 -9.09 15.01
C HIS A 166 -0.79 -10.53 15.42
N ASP A 167 -0.63 -11.46 14.49
CA ASP A 167 -0.68 -12.88 14.81
C ASP A 167 0.44 -13.22 15.80
N GLY A 168 0.10 -13.94 16.87
CA GLY A 168 0.99 -14.26 17.99
C GLY A 168 0.85 -13.33 19.18
N ASP A 169 0.27 -12.14 19.00
CA ASP A 169 0.12 -11.14 20.06
C ASP A 169 -1.25 -11.25 20.76
N ASP A 170 -1.31 -10.89 22.05
CA ASP A 170 -2.52 -10.68 22.85
C ASP A 170 -3.74 -11.55 22.50
N THR A 171 -4.74 -10.96 21.83
CA THR A 171 -6.02 -11.60 21.48
C THR A 171 -5.92 -12.55 20.27
N ALA A 172 -4.77 -12.55 19.59
CA ALA A 172 -4.45 -13.39 18.44
C ALA A 172 -3.36 -14.44 18.75
N ARG A 173 -3.04 -14.72 20.02
CA ARG A 173 -2.11 -15.81 20.44
C ARG A 173 -2.44 -17.20 19.87
N GLY A 174 -3.68 -17.42 19.46
CA GLY A 174 -4.13 -18.66 18.81
C GLY A 174 -3.66 -18.82 17.36
N CYS A 175 -3.24 -17.74 16.71
CA CYS A 175 -2.69 -17.73 15.36
C CYS A 175 -1.20 -17.39 15.46
N LYS A 176 -0.31 -18.25 14.97
CA LYS A 176 1.12 -18.09 15.21
C LYS A 176 1.74 -17.11 14.23
N ALA A 177 2.66 -16.26 14.72
CA ALA A 177 3.41 -15.35 13.86
C ALA A 177 4.16 -16.09 12.74
N GLU A 178 4.67 -17.29 13.03
CA GLU A 178 5.47 -18.10 12.10
C GLU A 178 4.64 -18.74 10.98
N ASP A 179 3.30 -18.74 11.08
CA ASP A 179 2.44 -19.20 9.99
C ASP A 179 2.41 -18.20 8.82
N GLY A 180 2.91 -16.97 9.05
CA GLY A 180 3.19 -15.99 8.02
C GLY A 180 1.96 -15.49 7.28
N PHE A 181 0.83 -15.37 7.98
CA PHE A 181 -0.38 -14.70 7.49
C PHE A 181 -0.14 -13.20 7.30
N ILE A 182 -1.07 -12.49 6.64
CA ILE A 182 -0.94 -11.05 6.36
C ILE A 182 -0.67 -10.23 7.63
N MET A 183 -1.25 -10.60 8.78
CA MET A 183 -1.07 -9.91 10.06
C MET A 183 0.12 -10.40 10.89
N ALA A 184 1.03 -11.20 10.33
CA ALA A 184 2.27 -11.53 11.02
C ALA A 184 3.10 -10.24 11.31
N PRO A 185 3.73 -10.11 12.49
CA PRO A 185 4.47 -8.89 12.88
C PRO A 185 5.70 -8.65 12.01
N VAL A 186 6.24 -9.73 11.43
CA VAL A 186 7.28 -9.67 10.40
C VAL A 186 6.74 -10.39 9.19
N LEU A 187 6.64 -9.68 8.08
CA LEU A 187 6.28 -10.27 6.80
C LEU A 187 7.45 -11.15 6.32
N GLU A 188 7.45 -12.42 6.72
CA GLU A 188 8.55 -13.36 6.46
C GLU A 188 8.84 -13.54 4.97
N ALA A 189 7.85 -13.33 4.10
CA ALA A 189 8.00 -13.28 2.64
C ALA A 189 9.06 -12.26 2.16
N PHE A 190 9.47 -11.34 3.03
CA PHE A 190 10.45 -10.30 2.75
C PHE A 190 11.84 -10.53 3.35
N VAL A 191 12.02 -11.62 4.10
CA VAL A 191 13.31 -12.03 4.64
C VAL A 191 13.99 -12.93 3.61
N PRO A 192 15.11 -12.53 2.98
CA PRO A 192 15.73 -13.22 1.84
C PRO A 192 16.12 -14.69 2.05
N TYR A 193 16.06 -15.19 3.29
CA TYR A 193 16.41 -16.56 3.68
C TYR A 193 15.28 -17.31 4.40
N LYS A 194 14.13 -16.68 4.61
CA LYS A 194 12.92 -17.30 5.17
C LYS A 194 11.78 -17.26 4.16
N LEU A 195 11.96 -17.93 3.03
CA LEU A 195 10.92 -18.16 2.02
C LEU A 195 9.80 -19.11 2.49
N HIS A 196 9.60 -19.25 3.81
CA HIS A 196 8.69 -20.21 4.43
C HIS A 196 7.37 -19.57 4.87
N SER A 197 7.06 -18.34 4.45
CA SER A 197 5.72 -17.80 4.68
C SER A 197 4.71 -18.72 4.00
N ARG A 198 3.92 -19.42 4.82
CA ARG A 198 2.98 -20.44 4.34
C ARG A 198 1.70 -19.80 3.82
N ASN A 199 1.37 -18.59 4.31
CA ASN A 199 0.10 -17.93 4.07
C ASN A 199 0.22 -16.42 3.72
N PRO A 200 1.13 -16.00 2.82
CA PRO A 200 1.45 -14.57 2.59
C PRO A 200 0.30 -13.72 2.01
N TRP A 201 -0.82 -14.36 1.67
CA TRP A 201 -1.97 -13.77 0.98
C TRP A 201 -3.28 -13.94 1.73
N ILE A 202 -3.22 -14.53 2.93
CA ILE A 202 -4.40 -14.97 3.66
C ILE A 202 -4.39 -14.28 5.03
N PHE A 203 -5.57 -13.85 5.48
CA PHE A 203 -5.78 -13.41 6.86
C PHE A 203 -6.00 -14.62 7.76
N SER A 204 -5.40 -14.61 8.94
CA SER A 204 -5.61 -15.68 9.91
C SER A 204 -7.05 -15.68 10.43
N SER A 205 -7.48 -16.79 11.02
CA SER A 205 -8.79 -16.86 11.69
C SER A 205 -8.93 -15.83 12.82
N CYS A 206 -7.82 -15.43 13.46
CA CYS A 206 -7.79 -14.42 14.50
C CYS A 206 -8.06 -13.02 13.93
N SER A 207 -7.44 -12.67 12.79
CA SER A 207 -7.70 -11.42 12.09
C SER A 207 -9.15 -11.34 11.63
N VAL A 208 -9.68 -12.40 10.99
CA VAL A 208 -11.07 -12.46 10.52
C VAL A 208 -12.07 -12.30 11.68
N ALA A 209 -11.79 -12.93 12.83
CA ALA A 209 -12.61 -12.77 14.02
C ALA A 209 -12.58 -11.32 14.55
N ALA A 210 -11.44 -10.63 14.48
CA ALA A 210 -11.34 -9.22 14.85
C ALA A 210 -12.13 -8.31 13.90
N PHE A 211 -12.01 -8.53 12.59
CA PHE A 211 -12.74 -7.77 11.57
C PHE A 211 -14.26 -7.85 11.80
N LYS A 212 -14.78 -9.05 12.05
CA LYS A 212 -16.20 -9.25 12.38
C LYS A 212 -16.65 -8.44 13.58
N ARG A 213 -15.87 -8.44 14.68
CA ARG A 213 -16.20 -7.68 15.88
C ARG A 213 -16.24 -6.17 15.60
N THR A 214 -15.32 -5.67 14.78
CA THR A 214 -15.27 -4.25 14.43
C THR A 214 -16.41 -3.85 13.50
N VAL A 215 -16.67 -4.61 12.44
CA VAL A 215 -17.75 -4.35 11.48
C VAL A 215 -19.12 -4.31 12.18
N VAL A 216 -19.40 -5.25 13.08
CA VAL A 216 -20.65 -5.27 13.87
C VAL A 216 -20.81 -4.01 14.74
N ARG A 217 -19.70 -3.46 15.26
CA ARG A 217 -19.71 -2.25 16.11
C ARG A 217 -19.72 -0.94 15.31
N LYS A 218 -19.49 -1.00 14.00
CA LYS A 218 -19.28 0.17 13.13
C LYS A 218 -20.19 0.07 11.88
N PRO A 219 -21.52 0.26 12.02
CA PRO A 219 -22.47 0.06 10.93
C PRO A 219 -22.28 1.01 9.74
N ASN A 220 -21.52 2.10 9.88
CA ASN A 220 -21.20 2.98 8.74
C ASN A 220 -20.23 2.34 7.74
N LEU A 221 -19.40 1.36 8.15
CA LEU A 221 -18.49 0.61 7.27
C LEU A 221 -19.20 -0.15 6.15
N THR A 222 -20.49 -0.44 6.29
CA THR A 222 -21.23 -1.21 5.29
C THR A 222 -21.78 -0.35 4.16
N ARG A 223 -21.44 0.94 4.12
CA ARG A 223 -21.88 1.85 3.06
C ARG A 223 -21.05 1.60 1.81
N LYS A 224 -21.74 1.32 0.70
CA LYS A 224 -21.08 1.23 -0.60
C LYS A 224 -20.77 2.64 -1.10
N PRO A 225 -19.54 2.92 -1.56
CA PRO A 225 -19.24 4.20 -2.19
C PRO A 225 -20.12 4.39 -3.43
N VAL A 226 -20.58 5.62 -3.63
CA VAL A 226 -21.37 5.99 -4.82
C VAL A 226 -20.40 6.53 -5.87
N TYR A 227 -20.19 5.72 -6.92
CA TYR A 227 -19.36 6.12 -8.04
C TYR A 227 -20.17 6.82 -9.13
N THR A 228 -19.60 7.90 -9.65
CA THR A 228 -20.07 8.52 -10.90
C THR A 228 -19.65 7.66 -12.10
N GLN A 229 -20.38 7.76 -13.22
CA GLN A 229 -20.03 7.03 -14.44
C GLN A 229 -18.59 7.29 -14.92
N PRO A 230 -18.07 8.54 -14.91
CA PRO A 230 -16.68 8.80 -15.28
C PRO A 230 -15.64 8.10 -14.39
N GLU A 231 -15.91 7.97 -13.08
CA GLU A 231 -15.02 7.26 -12.15
C GLU A 231 -15.00 5.75 -12.45
N LEU A 232 -16.17 5.17 -12.75
CA LEU A 232 -16.28 3.78 -13.19
C LEU A 232 -15.54 3.54 -14.51
N ASP A 233 -15.69 4.45 -15.48
CA ASP A 233 -15.01 4.35 -16.77
C ASP A 233 -13.47 4.46 -16.62
N GLU A 234 -13.00 5.36 -15.75
CA GLU A 234 -11.58 5.47 -15.42
C GLU A 234 -11.05 4.19 -14.76
N TRP A 235 -11.78 3.65 -13.77
CA TRP A 235 -11.44 2.40 -13.11
C TRP A 235 -11.36 1.24 -14.10
N ASN A 236 -12.39 1.04 -14.92
CA ASN A 236 -12.45 -0.02 -15.93
C ASN A 236 -11.29 0.11 -16.92
N LYS A 237 -10.95 1.34 -17.32
CA LYS A 237 -9.80 1.59 -18.18
C LYS A 237 -8.48 1.25 -17.50
N PHE A 238 -8.33 1.53 -16.21
CA PHE A 238 -7.13 1.17 -15.46
C PHE A 238 -7.01 -0.33 -15.28
N MET A 239 -8.11 -1.03 -14.97
CA MET A 239 -8.13 -2.48 -14.75
C MET A 239 -8.14 -3.32 -16.04
N SER A 240 -8.20 -2.69 -17.21
CA SER A 240 -8.14 -3.40 -18.52
C SER A 240 -6.84 -4.19 -18.76
N LYS A 241 -5.79 -3.94 -17.97
CA LYS A 241 -4.53 -4.69 -18.00
C LYS A 241 -4.10 -4.98 -16.58
N LEU A 242 -3.51 -6.15 -16.35
CA LEU A 242 -2.86 -6.45 -15.09
C LEU A 242 -1.63 -5.56 -14.89
N PRO A 243 -1.23 -5.26 -13.64
CA PRO A 243 -0.05 -4.44 -13.36
C PRO A 243 1.20 -4.93 -14.11
N GLY A 244 1.43 -6.25 -14.16
CA GLY A 244 2.58 -6.84 -14.85
C GLY A 244 2.52 -6.83 -16.38
N GLN A 245 1.34 -6.63 -16.96
CA GLN A 245 1.19 -6.36 -18.40
C GLN A 245 1.40 -4.87 -18.72
N LYS A 246 1.29 -3.99 -17.72
CA LYS A 246 1.42 -2.54 -17.88
C LYS A 246 2.82 -2.03 -17.60
N TYR A 247 3.48 -2.56 -16.58
CA TYR A 247 4.80 -2.14 -16.14
C TYR A 247 5.80 -3.26 -16.36
N SER A 248 6.82 -3.01 -17.17
CA SER A 248 7.89 -3.96 -17.42
C SER A 248 8.74 -4.16 -16.15
N PRO A 249 9.50 -5.26 -16.06
CA PRO A 249 10.55 -5.45 -15.06
C PRO A 249 11.35 -4.19 -14.74
N SER A 250 11.91 -3.55 -15.76
CA SER A 250 12.75 -2.35 -15.59
C SER A 250 11.94 -1.15 -15.10
N MET A 251 10.69 -0.95 -15.54
CA MET A 251 9.84 0.12 -15.01
C MET A 251 9.57 -0.04 -13.52
N GLN A 252 9.42 -1.29 -13.05
CA GLN A 252 9.21 -1.56 -11.63
C GLN A 252 10.49 -1.29 -10.82
N CYS A 253 11.66 -1.67 -11.33
CA CYS A 253 12.93 -1.27 -10.75
C CYS A 253 13.07 0.25 -10.67
N GLN A 254 12.62 0.99 -11.67
CA GLN A 254 12.65 2.45 -11.66
C GLN A 254 11.72 3.06 -10.61
N PHE A 255 10.57 2.44 -10.34
CA PHE A 255 9.66 2.89 -9.29
C PHE A 255 10.29 2.76 -7.90
N ILE A 256 11.03 1.68 -7.66
CA ILE A 256 11.62 1.39 -6.36
C ILE A 256 12.94 2.16 -6.18
N MET A 257 13.86 1.99 -7.13
CA MET A 257 15.26 2.42 -7.02
C MET A 257 15.59 3.71 -7.79
N GLY A 258 14.62 4.25 -8.54
CA GLY A 258 14.78 5.48 -9.32
C GLY A 258 15.14 5.25 -10.79
N LEU A 259 15.06 6.32 -11.60
CA LEU A 259 15.06 6.25 -13.07
C LEU A 259 16.31 5.60 -13.70
N GLY A 260 17.45 5.57 -12.99
CA GLY A 260 18.68 4.94 -13.46
C GLY A 260 18.71 3.41 -13.32
N SER A 261 17.69 2.80 -12.69
CA SER A 261 17.68 1.38 -12.38
C SER A 261 16.97 0.56 -13.47
N TYR A 262 17.37 -0.70 -13.63
CA TYR A 262 16.81 -1.61 -14.63
C TYR A 262 16.89 -3.06 -14.17
N HIS A 263 16.09 -3.90 -14.79
CA HIS A 263 16.07 -5.31 -14.48
C HIS A 263 17.36 -6.03 -14.93
N CYS A 264 18.05 -6.66 -13.98
CA CYS A 264 19.13 -7.61 -14.20
C CYS A 264 18.55 -8.98 -14.61
N GLY A 265 18.46 -9.25 -15.91
CA GLY A 265 17.98 -10.55 -16.41
C GLY A 265 18.90 -11.75 -16.14
N VAL A 266 20.12 -11.50 -15.65
CA VAL A 266 21.15 -12.53 -15.39
C VAL A 266 21.17 -12.97 -13.92
N CYS A 267 20.71 -12.12 -13.01
CA CYS A 267 20.84 -12.32 -11.56
C CYS A 267 19.79 -13.29 -10.98
N VAL A 268 18.61 -13.37 -11.59
CA VAL A 268 17.49 -14.20 -11.14
C VAL A 268 16.68 -14.63 -12.37
N SER A 269 16.32 -15.91 -12.51
CA SER A 269 15.44 -16.32 -13.62
C SER A 269 14.02 -15.78 -13.40
N VAL A 270 13.29 -15.43 -14.46
CA VAL A 270 11.88 -14.95 -14.35
C VAL A 270 11.03 -15.94 -13.57
N GLN A 271 11.33 -17.23 -13.72
CA GLN A 271 10.67 -18.31 -13.01
C GLN A 271 10.97 -18.28 -11.51
N MET A 272 12.19 -17.96 -11.07
CA MET A 272 12.52 -17.78 -9.66
C MET A 272 12.00 -16.45 -9.10
N MET A 273 11.87 -15.41 -9.93
CA MET A 273 11.19 -14.15 -9.57
C MET A 273 9.68 -14.31 -9.36
N CYS A 274 9.04 -15.19 -10.14
CA CYS A 274 7.64 -15.60 -9.93
C CYS A 274 7.51 -16.70 -8.86
N ALA A 275 8.53 -17.55 -8.67
CA ALA A 275 8.50 -18.71 -7.77
C ALA A 275 8.90 -18.43 -6.32
N VAL A 276 9.34 -17.21 -5.98
CA VAL A 276 9.24 -16.70 -4.60
C VAL A 276 7.77 -16.75 -4.09
N PHE A 277 6.78 -17.02 -4.97
CA PHE A 277 5.36 -17.11 -4.61
C PHE A 277 4.58 -18.32 -5.17
N PHE A 278 5.20 -19.29 -5.83
CA PHE A 278 4.48 -20.47 -6.34
C PHE A 278 4.48 -21.63 -5.33
N SER A 279 3.55 -21.60 -4.40
CA SER A 279 2.90 -22.85 -3.98
C SER A 279 1.39 -22.66 -3.82
N LEU A 280 0.67 -23.19 -4.82
CA LEU A 280 -0.74 -23.61 -4.84
C LEU A 280 -1.83 -22.58 -5.17
N SER A 281 -2.22 -22.54 -6.46
CA SER A 281 -3.62 -22.78 -6.83
C SER A 281 -3.71 -23.41 -8.23
N ASN A 282 -4.32 -24.59 -8.30
CA ASN A 282 -4.60 -25.34 -9.54
C ASN A 282 -5.87 -24.83 -10.26
N VAL A 283 -6.15 -23.53 -10.18
CA VAL A 283 -7.32 -22.93 -10.80
C VAL A 283 -6.89 -21.59 -11.41
N LEU A 284 -6.90 -21.55 -12.75
CA LEU A 284 -6.50 -20.45 -13.65
C LEU A 284 -5.05 -20.52 -14.17
N THR A 285 -4.93 -21.15 -15.35
CA THR A 285 -3.89 -20.91 -16.35
C THR A 285 -3.84 -19.43 -16.70
N TYR A 286 -2.96 -18.64 -16.08
CA TYR A 286 -2.23 -17.45 -16.60
C TYR A 286 -1.62 -16.66 -15.40
N PRO A 287 -0.45 -17.04 -14.87
CA PRO A 287 0.16 -16.27 -13.79
C PRO A 287 0.91 -15.05 -14.36
N ILE A 288 0.39 -13.84 -14.11
CA ILE A 288 1.13 -12.58 -14.27
C ILE A 288 0.89 -11.73 -13.02
N TYR A 289 1.49 -12.15 -11.90
CA TYR A 289 1.62 -11.31 -10.71
C TYR A 289 3.10 -11.02 -10.42
N LEU A 290 3.33 -9.78 -9.99
CA LEU A 290 4.59 -9.07 -9.95
C LEU A 290 5.21 -9.10 -8.56
N THR A 291 6.45 -9.56 -8.45
CA THR A 291 7.38 -9.17 -7.38
C THR A 291 8.79 -9.15 -7.95
N TYR A 292 9.38 -7.96 -8.14
CA TYR A 292 10.81 -7.86 -8.40
C TYR A 292 11.51 -7.67 -7.05
N PRO A 293 12.30 -8.65 -6.58
CA PRO A 293 13.18 -8.37 -5.46
C PRO A 293 14.13 -7.24 -5.84
N VAL A 294 14.36 -6.30 -4.92
CA VAL A 294 15.25 -5.14 -5.10
C VAL A 294 16.63 -5.55 -5.65
N TYR A 295 17.09 -6.76 -5.30
CA TYR A 295 18.35 -7.35 -5.76
C TYR A 295 18.41 -7.64 -7.27
N ALA A 296 17.27 -7.65 -7.98
CA ALA A 296 17.21 -7.81 -9.43
C ALA A 296 17.29 -6.47 -10.18
N CYS A 297 17.51 -5.33 -9.50
CA CYS A 297 17.40 -4.00 -10.10
C CYS A 297 18.73 -3.30 -10.42
N VAL A 298 19.88 -3.98 -10.29
CA VAL A 298 21.20 -3.42 -10.66
C VAL A 298 22.14 -4.48 -11.23
N CYS A 299 22.68 -4.24 -12.43
CA CYS A 299 23.83 -4.96 -12.98
C CYS A 299 24.64 -4.00 -13.86
N SER A 300 25.83 -3.58 -13.44
CA SER A 300 26.75 -2.74 -14.24
C SER A 300 27.08 -3.38 -15.59
#